data_AF-A0A954BCH7-F1
#
_entry.id   AF-A0A954BCH7-F1
#
_cell.length_a   1.000
_cell.length_b   1.000
_cell.length_c   1.000
_cell.angle_alpha   90.00
_cell.angle_beta   90.00
_cell.angle_gamma   90.00
#
_symmetry.space_group_name_H-M   'P 1'
#
loop_
_entity.id
_entity.type
_entity.pdbx_description
1 polymer ?
#
loop_
_entity_poly.entity_id
_entity_poly.type
_entity_poly.pdbx_seq_one_letter_code
_entity_poly.pdbx_strand_id
1 'polypeptide(L)'
;MILILLGAPGAGKGTQAERIVKTRGIPQLSTGDMLRAAVSSGSPLGKRVKDIMDRGDLVSDAIIEEIITDRIKAPDCAKGF
;
A
#
# COMPACT_ATOMS: atom_id res chain seq x y z
N MET A 1 16.44 -1.09 3.76
CA MET A 1 16.43 -1.46 2.33
C MET A 1 15.07 -1.11 1.77
N ILE A 2 14.98 -0.41 0.64
CA ILE A 2 13.70 -0.05 0.03
C ILE A 2 13.61 -0.79 -1.31
N LEU A 3 12.58 -1.60 -1.50
CA LEU A 3 12.41 -2.42 -2.70
C LEU A 3 11.12 -2.08 -3.45
N ILE A 4 11.24 -1.85 -4.74
CA ILE A 4 10.09 -1.64 -5.64
C ILE A 4 9.99 -2.85 -6.57
N LEU A 5 8.86 -3.56 -6.54
CA LEU A 5 8.57 -4.67 -7.45
C LEU A 5 7.71 -4.19 -8.63
N LEU A 6 8.33 -4.13 -9.82
CA LEU A 6 7.66 -3.80 -11.07
C LEU A 6 7.37 -5.07 -11.89
N GLY A 7 6.28 -5.06 -12.65
CA GLY A 7 5.93 -6.17 -13.54
C GLY A 7 4.44 -6.19 -13.89
N ALA A 8 4.11 -6.85 -15.00
CA ALA A 8 2.74 -6.97 -15.50
C ALA A 8 1.78 -7.65 -14.49
N PRO A 9 0.46 -7.44 -14.61
CA PRO A 9 -0.53 -8.27 -13.94
C PRO A 9 -0.26 -9.76 -14.21
N GLY A 10 -0.40 -10.62 -13.19
CA GLY A 10 -0.12 -12.06 -13.31
C GLY A 10 1.36 -12.47 -13.31
N ALA A 11 2.33 -11.54 -13.34
CA ALA A 11 3.76 -11.86 -13.36
C ALA A 11 4.34 -12.44 -12.04
N GLY A 12 3.49 -12.74 -11.05
CA GLY A 12 3.94 -13.36 -9.79
C GLY A 12 4.58 -12.41 -8.77
N LYS A 13 4.40 -11.08 -8.90
CA LYS A 13 4.96 -10.08 -7.96
C LYS A 13 4.62 -10.36 -6.50
N GLY A 14 3.35 -10.66 -6.21
CA GLY A 14 2.90 -10.96 -4.84
C GLY A 14 3.60 -12.19 -4.26
N THR A 15 3.71 -13.26 -5.04
CA THR A 15 4.44 -14.47 -4.64
C THR A 15 5.91 -14.19 -4.33
N GLN A 16 6.57 -13.32 -5.11
CA GLN A 16 7.96 -12.93 -4.83
C GLN A 16 8.04 -12.00 -3.61
N ALA A 17 7.12 -11.05 -3.46
CA ALA A 17 7.07 -10.16 -2.31
C ALA A 17 6.93 -10.95 -1.00
N GLU A 18 6.04 -11.95 -0.93
CA GLU A 18 5.88 -12.82 0.24
C GLU A 18 7.18 -13.54 0.62
N ARG A 19 7.96 -14.01 -0.37
CA ARG A 19 9.27 -14.64 -0.13
C ARG A 19 10.29 -13.63 0.39
N ILE A 20 10.28 -12.42 -0.13
CA ILE A 20 11.16 -11.32 0.33
C ILE A 20 10.82 -10.95 1.77
N VAL A 21 9.53 -10.78 2.10
CA VAL A 21 9.07 -10.52 3.48
C VAL A 21 9.60 -11.58 4.43
N LYS A 22 9.43 -12.87 4.11
CA LYS A 22 9.89 -13.99 4.93
C LYS A 22 11.42 -14.03 5.12
N THR A 23 12.18 -13.68 4.09
CA THR A 23 13.65 -13.80 4.11
C THR A 23 14.35 -12.54 4.63
N ARG A 24 13.72 -11.37 4.54
CA ARG A 24 14.33 -10.08 4.86
C ARG A 24 13.67 -9.38 6.06
N GLY A 25 12.50 -9.84 6.51
CA GLY A 25 11.79 -9.26 7.64
C GLY A 25 11.32 -7.82 7.44
N ILE A 26 11.09 -7.42 6.18
CA ILE A 26 10.51 -6.12 5.81
C ILE A 26 9.04 -6.32 5.40
N PRO A 27 8.11 -5.41 5.74
CA PRO A 27 6.72 -5.52 5.35
C PRO A 27 6.54 -5.31 3.84
N GLN A 28 5.57 -5.99 3.25
CA GLN A 28 5.12 -5.67 1.89
C GLN A 28 4.12 -4.51 1.94
N LEU A 29 4.35 -3.48 1.12
CA LEU A 29 3.39 -2.40 0.91
C LEU A 29 2.76 -2.52 -0.46
N SER A 30 1.44 -2.69 -0.53
CA SER A 30 0.68 -2.72 -1.77
C SER A 30 -0.37 -1.59 -1.77
N THR A 31 -0.48 -0.84 -2.86
CA THR A 31 -1.43 0.28 -2.95
C THR A 31 -2.87 -0.18 -2.72
N GLY A 32 -3.23 -1.38 -3.22
CA GLY A 32 -4.54 -1.97 -3.02
C GLY A 32 -4.85 -2.29 -1.55
N ASP A 33 -3.90 -2.86 -0.80
CA ASP A 33 -4.10 -3.15 0.62
C ASP A 33 -4.12 -1.89 1.46
N MET A 34 -3.25 -0.92 1.15
CA MET A 34 -3.22 0.37 1.85
C MET A 34 -4.53 1.15 1.66
N LEU A 35 -5.08 1.17 0.44
CA LEU A 35 -6.39 1.80 0.17
C LEU A 35 -7.51 1.10 0.95
N ARG A 36 -7.56 -0.24 0.94
CA ARG A 36 -8.57 -1.00 1.70
C ARG A 36 -8.44 -0.79 3.21
N ALA A 37 -7.22 -0.71 3.73
CA ALA A 37 -6.95 -0.40 5.12
C ALA A 37 -7.37 1.03 5.48
N ALA A 38 -7.07 2.01 4.61
CA ALA A 38 -7.49 3.39 4.79
C ALA A 38 -9.02 3.51 4.86
N VAL A 39 -9.75 2.88 3.93
CA VAL A 39 -11.23 2.81 3.96
C VAL A 39 -11.73 2.19 5.26
N SER A 40 -11.14 1.06 5.67
CA SER A 40 -11.55 0.33 6.88
C SER A 40 -11.28 1.11 8.18
N SER A 41 -10.31 2.03 8.18
CA SER A 41 -9.99 2.85 9.35
C SER A 41 -11.10 3.83 9.77
N GLY A 42 -12.00 4.18 8.84
CA GLY A 42 -13.05 5.19 9.08
C GLY A 42 -12.53 6.63 9.30
N SER A 43 -11.22 6.87 9.11
CA SER A 43 -10.60 8.19 9.19
C SER A 43 -11.18 9.17 8.17
N PRO A 44 -10.99 10.50 8.34
CA PRO A 44 -11.40 11.48 7.33
C PRO A 44 -10.82 11.19 5.95
N LEU A 45 -9.55 10.77 5.88
CA LEU A 45 -8.91 10.29 4.65
C LEU A 45 -9.62 9.03 4.12
N GLY A 46 -9.85 8.04 4.98
CA GLY A 46 -10.54 6.79 4.62
C GLY A 46 -11.93 6.99 4.03
N LYS A 47 -12.71 7.94 4.57
CA LYS A 47 -14.03 8.31 4.03
C LYS A 47 -13.92 8.92 2.64
N ARG A 48 -13.00 9.87 2.43
CA ARG A 48 -12.73 10.47 1.11
C ARG A 48 -12.33 9.41 0.08
N VAL A 49 -11.43 8.50 0.46
CA VAL A 49 -10.98 7.39 -0.39
C VAL A 49 -12.15 6.47 -0.73
N LYS A 50 -12.98 6.12 0.26
CA LYS A 50 -14.15 5.28 0.07
C LYS A 50 -15.11 5.89 -0.94
N ASP A 51 -15.45 7.17 -0.79
CA ASP A 51 -16.38 7.86 -1.68
C ASP A 51 -15.87 7.88 -3.13
N ILE A 52 -14.56 8.05 -3.35
CA ILE A 52 -13.94 7.98 -4.68
C ILE A 52 -14.05 6.57 -5.26
N MET A 53 -13.69 5.56 -4.48
CA MET A 53 -13.73 4.16 -4.91
C MET A 53 -15.16 3.68 -5.21
N ASP A 54 -16.14 4.08 -4.39
CA ASP A 54 -17.56 3.71 -4.56
C ASP A 54 -18.15 4.32 -5.86
N ARG A 55 -17.62 5.45 -6.34
CA ARG A 55 -17.99 6.04 -7.65
C ARG A 55 -17.28 5.40 -8.84
N GLY A 56 -16.27 4.55 -8.60
CA GLY A 56 -15.41 4.01 -9.65
C GLY A 56 -14.40 5.02 -10.20
N ASP A 57 -14.19 6.14 -9.50
CA ASP A 57 -13.22 7.17 -9.88
C ASP A 57 -11.80 6.71 -9.56
N LEU A 58 -10.82 7.27 -10.29
CA LEU A 58 -9.41 7.09 -9.98
C LEU A 58 -9.04 7.87 -8.71
N VAL A 59 -8.34 7.19 -7.79
CA VAL A 59 -7.74 7.84 -6.63
C VAL A 59 -6.54 8.67 -7.11
N SER A 60 -6.57 9.97 -6.84
CA SER A 60 -5.51 10.91 -7.27
C SER A 60 -4.16 10.61 -6.63
N ASP A 61 -3.08 10.91 -7.33
CA ASP A 61 -1.70 10.75 -6.83
C ASP A 61 -1.46 11.41 -5.47
N ALA A 62 -2.03 12.60 -5.22
CA ALA A 62 -1.91 13.29 -3.93
C ALA A 62 -2.46 12.47 -2.74
N ILE A 63 -3.57 11.74 -2.97
CA ILE A 63 -4.14 10.84 -1.96
C ILE A 63 -3.27 9.60 -1.78
N ILE A 64 -2.74 9.06 -2.88
CA ILE A 64 -1.82 7.93 -2.83
C ILE A 64 -0.54 8.30 -2.06
N GLU A 65 0.02 9.49 -2.29
CA GLU A 65 1.16 10.02 -1.58
C GLU A 65 0.89 10.17 -0.08
N GLU A 66 -0.27 10.73 0.31
CA GLU A 66 -0.70 10.86 1.71
C GLU A 66 -0.74 9.48 2.40
N ILE A 67 -1.33 8.49 1.74
CA ILE A 67 -1.45 7.11 2.26
C ILE A 67 -0.08 6.44 2.41
N ILE A 68 0.79 6.54 1.39
CA ILE A 68 2.12 5.94 1.41
C ILE A 68 2.96 6.60 2.51
N THR A 69 2.92 7.93 2.59
CA THR A 69 3.70 8.72 3.55
C THR A 69 3.35 8.35 4.98
N ASP A 70 2.08 8.10 5.29
CA ASP A 70 1.67 7.66 6.61
C ASP A 70 2.03 6.19 6.87
N ARG A 71 1.91 5.32 5.86
CA ARG A 71 2.24 3.90 6.00
C ARG A 71 3.73 3.65 6.29
N ILE A 72 4.62 4.38 5.63
CA ILE A 72 6.08 4.19 5.79
C ILE A 72 6.61 4.68 7.14
N LYS A 73 5.83 5.47 7.90
CA LYS A 73 6.18 5.92 9.26
C LYS A 73 5.94 4.84 10.32
N ALA A 74 5.23 3.77 9.99
CA ALA A 74 4.93 2.71 10.94
C ALA A 74 6.22 2.00 11.41
N PRO A 75 6.28 1.52 12.68
CA PRO A 75 7.50 0.93 13.23
C PRO A 75 8.06 -0.27 12.47
N ASP A 76 7.20 -1.04 11.80
CA ASP A 76 7.59 -2.21 11.01
C ASP A 76 8.35 -1.84 9.73
N CYS A 77 8.22 -0.60 9.24
CA CYS A 77 8.96 -0.07 8.10
C CYS A 77 10.37 0.45 8.46
N ALA A 78 10.75 0.48 9.73
CA ALA A 78 12.01 1.11 10.18
C ALA A 78 13.27 0.47 9.57
N LYS A 79 13.23 -0.82 9.22
CA LYS A 79 14.35 -1.54 8.59
C LYS A 79 14.25 -1.59 7.06
N GLY A 80 13.15 -1.11 6.50
CA GLY A 80 12.84 -1.22 5.08
C GLY A 80 11.41 -1.64 4.83
N PHE A 81 11.06 -1.72 3.54
CA PHE A 81 9.77 -2.10 2.99
C PHE A 81 9.90 -2.39 1.49
#